data_AF-A0A0Q5E543-F1
#
_entry.id   AF-A0A0Q5E543-F1
#
_cell.length_a   1.000
_cell.length_b   1.000
_cell.length_c   1.000
_cell.angle_alpha   90.00
_cell.angle_beta   90.00
_cell.angle_gamma   90.00
#
_symmetry.space_group_name_H-M   'P 1'
#
loop_
_entity.id
_entity.type
_entity.pdbx_description
1 polymer ?
#
loop_
_entity_poly.entity_id
_entity_poly.type
_entity_poly.pdbx_seq_one_letter_code
_entity_poly.pdbx_strand_id
1 'polypeptide(L)'
;MNVASRPTRSTMTSTADREPPPDPSFEVATPRADLTAFAGARALAAWWVVYSHSADWLFSVLPELSWLAPLAHTGLAVDVFFVLSGYSIAQAYGARRWTLRSYGRYLRNRLARLYPAHVAVLLAFLALCLGGALVGIDSEPGAFPPVGLLAELTLTRAWFGDALWWNPPAWSLSAQFLAFLLFPVMALAIRGRSRRRSTPTLLVVAVLTIAVSTLAAGLAPSAMNGMAPPVVRVLCGFALGVCVAQLTSRLPVTGHAAWVAAGGGLGLLIAAVVLEPGAPRAWAAITFAAVVVGGLAVASPRTTAALRSRPAQVLGRLSFSTYLVHVFVLILLAKTITPAAVGAFPFPLRALVLLAWSGSILGASWLLHTLVEAPAHRKLAAPRRDHEGNLERPSGGQRSVRRSDEGADASQPGRHRRLAEGDGARR
;
A
#
# COMPACT_ATOMS: atom_id res chain seq x y z
N MET A 1 26.71 10.26 86.48
CA MET A 1 26.55 9.16 85.51
C MET A 1 26.51 9.73 84.10
N ASN A 2 27.48 9.33 83.27
CA ASN A 2 27.51 9.21 81.79
C ASN A 2 26.69 10.19 80.91
N VAL A 3 27.31 11.06 80.11
CA VAL A 3 28.02 10.85 78.81
C VAL A 3 27.09 10.96 77.58
N ALA A 4 27.28 12.07 76.86
CA ALA A 4 27.47 12.27 75.41
C ALA A 4 26.62 11.55 74.33
N SER A 5 25.90 12.39 73.56
CA SER A 5 25.90 12.59 72.09
C SER A 5 25.68 11.46 71.04
N ARG A 6 24.93 11.88 69.99
CA ARG A 6 24.82 11.44 68.56
C ARG A 6 23.75 10.40 68.18
N PRO A 7 23.30 10.33 66.90
CA PRO A 7 23.27 11.35 65.83
C PRO A 7 21.94 11.42 65.01
N THR A 8 21.82 12.50 64.25
CA THR A 8 20.95 12.67 63.08
C THR A 8 21.20 11.58 62.04
N ARG A 9 20.14 10.88 61.60
CA ARG A 9 20.22 9.89 60.52
C ARG A 9 19.88 10.54 59.19
N SER A 10 20.93 10.74 58.40
CA SER A 10 20.93 10.94 56.96
C SER A 10 20.05 9.89 56.26
N THR A 11 19.01 10.31 55.54
CA THR A 11 18.49 9.54 54.42
C THR A 11 19.28 9.96 53.19
N MET A 12 20.20 9.08 52.81
CA MET A 12 20.91 9.07 51.54
C MET A 12 19.94 9.34 50.38
N THR A 13 20.14 10.45 49.68
CA THR A 13 19.70 10.61 48.31
C THR A 13 20.44 9.59 47.46
N SER A 14 19.75 8.50 47.11
CA SER A 14 20.22 7.57 46.08
C SER A 14 20.37 8.34 44.77
N THR A 15 21.61 8.55 44.36
CA THR A 15 22.01 9.10 43.05
C THR A 15 22.02 8.01 41.96
N ALA A 16 21.10 7.06 42.03
CA ALA A 16 20.90 6.02 41.02
C ALA A 16 19.43 6.04 40.58
N ASP A 17 19.13 6.91 39.62
CA ASP A 17 17.99 6.86 38.67
C ASP A 17 17.72 8.25 38.04
N ARG A 18 18.79 8.94 37.60
CA ARG A 18 18.63 10.01 36.60
C ARG A 18 18.99 9.42 35.25
N GLU A 19 17.98 9.02 34.50
CA GLU A 19 18.14 8.82 33.06
C GLU A 19 18.82 10.08 32.48
N PRO A 20 19.87 9.92 31.66
CA PRO A 20 20.47 11.06 31.00
C PRO A 20 19.39 11.75 30.15
N PRO A 21 19.41 13.09 30.05
CA PRO A 21 18.47 13.80 29.19
C PRO A 21 18.54 13.21 27.77
N PRO A 22 17.41 13.00 27.09
CA PRO A 22 17.42 12.47 25.74
C PRO A 22 18.30 13.37 24.87
N ASP A 23 19.29 12.77 24.22
CA ASP A 23 20.17 13.43 23.28
C ASP A 23 19.32 14.18 22.22
N PRO A 24 19.47 15.50 22.07
CA PRO A 24 18.72 16.27 21.08
C PRO A 24 18.99 15.84 19.63
N SER A 25 19.93 14.90 19.39
CA SER A 25 20.20 14.31 18.08
C SER A 25 19.11 13.36 17.53
N PHE A 26 18.05 13.06 18.30
CA PHE A 26 16.97 12.15 17.89
C PHE A 26 15.60 12.80 17.73
N GLU A 27 15.55 14.05 17.26
CA GLU A 27 14.34 14.54 16.59
C GLU A 27 14.25 13.83 15.23
N VAL A 28 13.71 12.60 15.23
CA VAL A 28 13.37 11.88 14.00
C VAL A 28 12.18 12.62 13.39
N ALA A 29 12.47 13.69 12.65
CA ALA A 29 11.57 14.20 11.64
C ALA A 29 11.37 13.08 10.62
N THR A 30 10.43 12.16 10.87
CA THR A 30 10.03 11.18 9.87
C THR A 30 9.43 11.99 8.73
N PRO A 31 10.06 12.06 7.54
CA PRO A 31 9.36 12.57 6.39
C PRO A 31 8.21 11.58 6.18
N ARG A 32 6.98 11.99 6.46
CA ARG A 32 5.81 11.17 6.16
C ARG A 32 5.87 10.94 4.66
N ALA A 33 6.22 9.72 4.24
CA ALA A 33 6.25 9.36 2.83
C ALA A 33 4.91 9.80 2.22
N ASP A 34 4.95 10.74 1.29
CA ASP A 34 3.75 11.25 0.67
C ASP A 34 3.17 10.14 -0.21
N LEU A 35 2.12 9.49 0.30
CA LEU A 35 1.48 8.31 -0.29
C LEU A 35 0.65 8.63 -1.54
N THR A 36 0.58 9.89 -1.97
CA THR A 36 -0.27 10.32 -3.10
C THR A 36 0.20 9.72 -4.43
N ALA A 37 1.50 9.71 -4.72
CA ALA A 37 2.05 9.09 -5.93
C ALA A 37 1.85 7.55 -5.95
N PHE A 38 1.88 6.90 -4.79
CA PHE A 38 1.53 5.49 -4.67
C PHE A 38 0.05 5.22 -4.94
N ALA A 39 -0.85 6.20 -4.75
CA ALA A 39 -2.24 6.04 -5.17
C ALA A 39 -2.34 5.95 -6.70
N GLY A 40 -1.65 6.84 -7.43
CA GLY A 40 -1.58 6.77 -8.89
C GLY A 40 -0.95 5.48 -9.41
N ALA A 41 0.16 5.05 -8.81
CA ALA A 41 0.80 3.79 -9.20
C ALA A 41 -0.12 2.57 -8.99
N ARG A 42 -0.84 2.52 -7.87
CA ARG A 42 -1.86 1.47 -7.63
C ARG A 42 -3.01 1.54 -8.63
N ALA A 43 -3.43 2.73 -9.05
CA ALA A 43 -4.46 2.88 -10.07
C ALA A 43 -4.02 2.24 -11.39
N LEU A 44 -2.83 2.59 -11.87
CA LEU A 44 -2.26 2.04 -13.10
C LEU A 44 -2.11 0.51 -13.00
N ALA A 45 -1.56 0.01 -11.89
CA ALA A 45 -1.37 -1.41 -11.68
C ALA A 45 -2.71 -2.18 -11.61
N ALA A 46 -3.73 -1.64 -10.93
CA ALA A 46 -5.05 -2.27 -10.85
C ALA A 46 -5.69 -2.39 -12.24
N TRP A 47 -5.67 -1.30 -13.02
CA TRP A 47 -6.27 -1.30 -14.35
C TRP A 47 -5.52 -2.14 -15.36
N TRP A 48 -4.18 -2.23 -15.25
CA TRP A 48 -3.42 -3.22 -16.02
C TRP A 48 -3.92 -4.64 -15.70
N VAL A 49 -4.06 -5.00 -14.42
CA VAL A 49 -4.63 -6.31 -14.04
C VAL A 49 -6.03 -6.54 -14.59
N VAL A 50 -6.90 -5.51 -14.59
CA VAL A 50 -8.25 -5.61 -15.17
C VAL A 50 -8.19 -5.97 -16.65
N TYR A 51 -7.41 -5.21 -17.43
CA TYR A 51 -7.27 -5.45 -18.86
C TYR A 51 -6.56 -6.78 -19.17
N SER A 52 -5.66 -7.23 -18.29
CA SER A 52 -5.06 -8.55 -18.38
C SER A 52 -6.07 -9.68 -18.27
N HIS A 53 -7.03 -9.59 -17.35
CA HIS A 53 -8.06 -10.62 -17.18
C HIS A 53 -9.18 -10.54 -18.22
N SER A 54 -9.26 -9.44 -18.97
CA SER A 54 -10.24 -9.26 -20.04
C SER A 54 -9.66 -9.36 -21.44
N ALA A 55 -8.38 -9.75 -21.55
CA ALA A 55 -7.61 -9.68 -22.79
C ALA A 55 -8.33 -10.34 -23.97
N ASP A 56 -8.73 -11.60 -23.80
CA ASP A 56 -9.35 -12.39 -24.87
C ASP A 56 -10.65 -11.74 -25.37
N TRP A 57 -11.50 -11.29 -24.43
CA TRP A 57 -12.73 -10.59 -24.77
C TRP A 57 -12.44 -9.24 -25.43
N LEU A 58 -11.51 -8.46 -24.87
CA LEU A 58 -11.11 -7.14 -25.36
C LEU A 58 -10.62 -7.22 -26.81
N PHE A 59 -9.73 -8.16 -27.13
CA PHE A 59 -9.18 -8.30 -28.47
C PHE A 59 -10.14 -8.96 -29.45
N SER A 60 -11.13 -9.71 -28.96
CA SER A 60 -12.23 -10.19 -29.79
C SER A 60 -13.18 -9.05 -30.21
N VAL A 61 -13.42 -8.07 -29.31
CA VAL A 61 -14.27 -6.91 -29.60
C VAL A 61 -13.51 -5.81 -30.36
N LEU A 62 -12.24 -5.59 -30.05
CA LEU A 62 -11.37 -4.59 -30.67
C LEU A 62 -10.09 -5.26 -31.20
N PRO A 63 -10.17 -6.02 -32.30
CA PRO A 63 -9.02 -6.68 -32.91
C PRO A 63 -7.91 -5.70 -33.32
N GLU A 64 -8.24 -4.42 -33.54
CA GLU A 64 -7.29 -3.34 -33.80
C GLU A 64 -6.31 -3.11 -32.65
N LEU A 65 -6.65 -3.55 -31.44
CA LEU A 65 -5.81 -3.45 -30.24
C LEU A 65 -5.02 -4.74 -29.94
N SER A 66 -5.12 -5.78 -30.77
CA SER A 66 -4.45 -7.07 -30.56
C SER A 66 -2.93 -6.99 -30.44
N TRP A 67 -2.30 -5.93 -30.97
CA TRP A 67 -0.88 -5.65 -30.77
C TRP A 67 -0.49 -5.42 -29.30
N LEU A 68 -1.46 -5.14 -28.42
CA LEU A 68 -1.29 -5.04 -26.97
C LEU A 68 -1.36 -6.39 -26.25
N ALA A 69 -1.69 -7.50 -26.94
CA ALA A 69 -1.82 -8.82 -26.32
C ALA A 69 -0.59 -9.25 -25.49
N PRO A 70 0.66 -8.99 -25.92
CA PRO A 70 1.84 -9.31 -25.11
C PRO A 70 1.85 -8.63 -23.74
N LEU A 71 1.21 -7.47 -23.58
CA LEU A 71 1.10 -6.78 -22.28
C LEU A 71 -0.01 -7.37 -21.40
N ALA A 72 -1.02 -8.00 -22.00
CA ALA A 72 -2.22 -8.43 -21.30
C ALA A 72 -2.03 -9.74 -20.52
N HIS A 73 -1.21 -10.69 -20.99
CA HIS A 73 -1.18 -12.05 -20.38
C HIS A 73 -0.11 -12.27 -19.29
N THR A 74 0.39 -11.22 -18.64
CA THR A 74 1.64 -11.32 -17.88
C THR A 74 1.47 -11.24 -16.38
N GLY A 75 0.39 -10.59 -15.91
CA GLY A 75 0.08 -10.45 -14.49
C GLY A 75 1.18 -9.77 -13.66
N LEU A 76 2.11 -9.04 -14.27
CA LEU A 76 3.28 -8.44 -13.57
C LEU A 76 2.93 -7.19 -12.76
N ALA A 77 1.87 -6.50 -13.16
CA ALA A 77 1.37 -5.33 -12.43
C ALA A 77 1.01 -5.66 -10.97
N VAL A 78 0.63 -6.91 -10.68
CA VAL A 78 0.27 -7.33 -9.32
C VAL A 78 1.47 -7.26 -8.35
N ASP A 79 2.70 -7.45 -8.83
CA ASP A 79 3.90 -7.42 -7.99
C ASP A 79 4.17 -6.02 -7.41
N VAL A 80 3.75 -4.96 -8.10
CA VAL A 80 3.78 -3.60 -7.57
C VAL A 80 2.97 -3.51 -6.27
N PHE A 81 1.84 -4.21 -6.16
CA PHE A 81 1.05 -4.24 -4.92
C PHE A 81 1.77 -4.99 -3.80
N PHE A 82 2.46 -6.10 -4.08
CA PHE A 82 3.18 -6.87 -3.06
C PHE A 82 4.32 -6.06 -2.46
N VAL A 83 5.15 -5.47 -3.32
CA VAL A 83 6.26 -4.60 -2.90
C VAL A 83 5.71 -3.38 -2.16
N LEU A 84 4.68 -2.71 -2.70
CA LEU A 84 4.11 -1.53 -2.05
C LEU A 84 3.44 -1.86 -0.71
N SER A 85 2.84 -3.04 -0.58
CA SER A 85 2.28 -3.55 0.67
C SER A 85 3.39 -3.69 1.72
N GLY A 86 4.49 -4.39 1.37
CA GLY A 86 5.66 -4.52 2.23
C GLY A 86 6.24 -3.18 2.66
N TYR A 87 6.41 -2.27 1.70
CA TYR A 87 6.88 -0.91 1.92
C TYR A 87 6.00 -0.16 2.92
N SER A 88 4.69 -0.10 2.67
CA SER A 88 3.74 0.67 3.48
C SER A 88 3.61 0.12 4.90
N ILE A 89 3.66 -1.20 5.06
CA ILE A 89 3.61 -1.86 6.36
C ILE A 89 4.92 -1.62 7.14
N ALA A 90 6.07 -1.72 6.49
CA ALA A 90 7.36 -1.42 7.09
C ALA A 90 7.42 0.04 7.61
N GLN A 91 6.95 1.00 6.81
CA GLN A 91 6.89 2.40 7.22
C GLN A 91 5.94 2.63 8.41
N ALA A 92 4.78 1.95 8.43
CA ALA A 92 3.77 2.15 9.46
C ALA A 92 4.05 1.39 10.77
N TYR A 93 4.74 0.25 10.72
CA TYR A 93 4.87 -0.67 11.85
C TYR A 93 6.30 -1.15 12.11
N GLY A 94 7.29 -0.81 11.27
CA GLY A 94 8.66 -1.33 11.38
C GLY A 94 9.40 -0.94 12.67
N ALA A 95 9.15 0.27 13.19
CA ALA A 95 9.73 0.72 14.45
C ALA A 95 8.98 0.22 15.69
N ARG A 96 7.86 -0.49 15.52
CA ARG A 96 6.96 -0.87 16.62
C ARG A 96 7.60 -1.94 17.50
N ARG A 97 7.41 -1.83 18.81
CA ARG A 97 7.68 -2.93 19.76
C ARG A 97 6.53 -3.94 19.67
N TRP A 98 6.85 -5.21 19.49
CA TRP A 98 5.86 -6.27 19.34
C TRP A 98 5.52 -6.90 20.69
N THR A 99 4.24 -6.83 21.05
CA THR A 99 3.59 -7.57 22.12
C THR A 99 2.37 -8.29 21.55
N LEU A 100 1.82 -9.29 22.24
CA LEU A 100 0.60 -9.97 21.79
C LEU A 100 -0.55 -8.96 21.53
N ARG A 101 -0.69 -7.96 22.40
CA ARG A 101 -1.70 -6.90 22.26
C ARG A 101 -1.45 -6.02 21.03
N SER A 102 -0.20 -5.63 20.77
CA SER A 102 0.12 -4.80 19.59
C SER A 102 -0.01 -5.59 18.28
N TYR A 103 0.32 -6.88 18.31
CA TYR A 103 0.16 -7.79 17.19
C TYR A 103 -1.32 -8.01 16.85
N GLY A 104 -2.17 -8.32 17.84
CA GLY A 104 -3.61 -8.44 17.64
C GLY A 104 -4.23 -7.15 17.09
N ARG A 105 -3.80 -5.97 17.58
CA ARG A 105 -4.24 -4.67 17.02
C ARG A 105 -3.80 -4.48 15.57
N TYR A 106 -2.55 -4.84 15.24
CA TYR A 106 -2.02 -4.77 13.89
C TYR A 106 -2.84 -5.66 12.94
N LEU A 107 -3.05 -6.93 13.30
CA LEU A 107 -3.82 -7.88 12.50
C LEU A 107 -5.27 -7.44 12.34
N ARG A 108 -5.91 -6.94 13.41
CA ARG A 108 -7.26 -6.37 13.31
C ARG A 108 -7.31 -5.24 12.28
N ASN A 109 -6.34 -4.32 12.28
CA ASN A 109 -6.29 -3.24 11.31
C ASN A 109 -6.01 -3.72 9.88
N ARG A 110 -5.31 -4.86 9.72
CA ARG A 110 -5.13 -5.47 8.41
C ARG A 110 -6.45 -6.11 7.98
N LEU A 111 -7.01 -7.02 8.77
CA LEU A 111 -8.29 -7.69 8.49
C LEU A 111 -9.43 -6.70 8.19
N ALA A 112 -9.60 -5.66 9.01
CA ALA A 112 -10.61 -4.61 8.80
C ALA A 112 -10.50 -3.91 7.44
N ARG A 113 -9.31 -3.91 6.82
CA ARG A 113 -9.09 -3.27 5.53
C ARG A 113 -9.49 -4.14 4.35
N LEU A 114 -9.40 -5.45 4.48
CA LEU A 114 -9.45 -6.38 3.34
C LEU A 114 -10.57 -7.40 3.44
N TYR A 115 -10.81 -7.93 4.64
CA TYR A 115 -11.76 -9.02 4.85
C TYR A 115 -13.21 -8.66 4.52
N PRO A 116 -13.75 -7.49 4.91
CA PRO A 116 -15.15 -7.16 4.63
C PRO A 116 -15.48 -7.12 3.13
N ALA A 117 -14.62 -6.48 2.34
CA ALA A 117 -14.82 -6.41 0.90
C ALA A 117 -14.66 -7.79 0.25
N HIS A 118 -13.65 -8.57 0.69
CA HIS A 118 -13.44 -9.96 0.25
C HIS A 118 -14.69 -10.82 0.42
N VAL A 119 -15.24 -10.84 1.64
CA VAL A 119 -16.44 -11.60 1.95
C VAL A 119 -17.63 -11.11 1.13
N ALA A 120 -17.79 -9.79 0.93
CA ALA A 120 -18.88 -9.27 0.11
C ALA A 120 -18.83 -9.76 -1.34
N VAL A 121 -17.64 -9.77 -1.96
CA VAL A 121 -17.48 -10.30 -3.33
C VAL A 121 -17.64 -11.82 -3.36
N LEU A 122 -17.13 -12.54 -2.36
CA LEU A 122 -17.32 -13.99 -2.25
C LEU A 122 -18.80 -14.36 -2.12
N LEU A 123 -19.57 -13.61 -1.33
CA LEU A 123 -21.02 -13.77 -1.22
C LEU A 123 -21.74 -13.42 -2.53
N ALA A 124 -21.25 -12.46 -3.30
CA ALA A 124 -21.78 -12.16 -4.63
C ALA A 124 -21.58 -13.34 -5.60
N PHE A 125 -20.40 -13.98 -5.58
CA PHE A 125 -20.17 -15.23 -6.33
C PHE A 125 -21.05 -16.38 -5.86
N LEU A 126 -21.25 -16.53 -4.55
CA LEU A 126 -22.18 -17.52 -4.00
C LEU A 126 -23.62 -17.29 -4.46
N ALA A 127 -24.09 -16.05 -4.41
CA ALA A 127 -25.41 -15.68 -4.91
C ALA A 127 -25.53 -15.94 -6.42
N LEU A 128 -24.49 -15.65 -7.20
CA LEU A 128 -24.47 -15.93 -8.64
C LEU A 128 -24.53 -17.44 -8.93
N CYS A 129 -23.77 -18.25 -8.20
CA CYS A 129 -23.74 -19.71 -8.36
C CYS A 129 -25.09 -20.33 -8.01
N LEU A 130 -25.66 -19.98 -6.84
CA LEU A 130 -26.97 -20.49 -6.42
C LEU A 130 -28.09 -19.99 -7.33
N GLY A 131 -28.08 -18.70 -7.69
CA GLY A 131 -29.06 -18.11 -8.60
C GLY A 131 -29.04 -18.74 -9.99
N GLY A 132 -27.84 -19.00 -10.53
CA GLY A 132 -27.65 -19.71 -11.80
C GLY A 132 -28.24 -21.12 -11.75
N ALA A 133 -27.94 -21.89 -10.70
CA ALA A 133 -28.47 -23.23 -10.52
C ALA A 133 -30.01 -23.25 -10.44
N LEU A 134 -30.64 -22.26 -9.78
CA LEU A 134 -32.09 -22.15 -9.69
C LEU A 134 -32.78 -21.91 -11.05
N VAL A 135 -32.07 -21.33 -12.02
CA VAL A 135 -32.60 -21.06 -13.37
C VAL A 135 -31.99 -21.99 -14.44
N GLY A 136 -31.32 -23.07 -14.03
CA GLY A 136 -30.73 -24.06 -14.94
C GLY A 136 -29.50 -23.58 -15.71
N ILE A 137 -28.81 -22.55 -15.22
CA ILE A 137 -27.51 -22.12 -15.76
C ILE A 137 -26.40 -22.81 -14.97
N ASP A 138 -25.73 -23.76 -15.62
CA ASP A 138 -24.60 -24.45 -15.02
C ASP A 138 -23.39 -23.53 -14.82
N SER A 139 -22.67 -23.80 -13.74
CA SER A 139 -21.35 -23.23 -13.49
C SER A 139 -20.25 -24.11 -14.07
N GLU A 140 -19.12 -23.51 -14.42
CA GLU A 140 -17.92 -24.24 -14.82
C GLU A 140 -17.54 -25.32 -13.79
N PRO A 141 -17.38 -26.59 -14.20
CA PRO A 141 -17.02 -27.68 -13.30
C PRO A 141 -15.75 -27.37 -12.50
N GLY A 142 -15.81 -27.54 -11.17
CA GLY A 142 -14.67 -27.33 -10.28
C GLY A 142 -14.33 -25.87 -9.95
N ALA A 143 -15.08 -24.89 -10.46
CA ALA A 143 -14.88 -23.48 -10.14
C ALA A 143 -15.34 -23.11 -8.71
N PHE A 144 -16.36 -23.79 -8.19
CA PHE A 144 -17.01 -23.46 -6.90
C PHE A 144 -17.05 -24.63 -5.90
N PRO A 145 -15.91 -25.28 -5.57
CA PRO A 145 -15.92 -26.39 -4.63
C PRO A 145 -16.19 -25.90 -3.20
N PRO A 146 -16.92 -26.67 -2.36
CA PRO A 146 -17.19 -26.31 -0.96
C PRO A 146 -15.92 -26.10 -0.13
N VAL A 147 -14.89 -26.94 -0.33
CA VAL A 147 -13.58 -26.76 0.33
C VAL A 147 -12.92 -25.44 -0.07
N GLY A 148 -13.14 -24.99 -1.31
CA GLY A 148 -12.66 -23.70 -1.79
C GLY A 148 -13.35 -22.53 -1.08
N LEU A 149 -14.64 -22.65 -0.76
CA LEU A 149 -15.37 -21.62 -0.03
C LEU A 149 -14.77 -21.43 1.37
N LEU A 150 -14.47 -22.53 2.06
CA LEU A 150 -13.80 -22.50 3.35
C LEU A 150 -12.42 -21.85 3.23
N ALA A 151 -11.61 -22.27 2.25
CA ALA A 151 -10.27 -21.73 2.03
C ALA A 151 -10.25 -20.23 1.69
N GLU A 152 -11.29 -19.73 1.00
CA GLU A 152 -11.50 -18.30 0.73
C GLU A 152 -11.91 -17.55 2.00
N LEU A 153 -12.83 -18.10 2.80
CA LEU A 153 -13.25 -17.49 4.06
C LEU A 153 -12.13 -17.42 5.09
N THR A 154 -11.22 -18.38 5.11
CA THR A 154 -10.04 -18.40 6.00
C THR A 154 -8.83 -17.68 5.41
N LEU A 155 -8.90 -17.24 4.16
CA LEU A 155 -7.77 -16.65 3.41
C LEU A 155 -6.53 -17.59 3.34
N THR A 156 -6.74 -18.90 3.30
CA THR A 156 -5.65 -19.91 3.27
C THR A 156 -5.47 -20.58 1.91
N ARG A 157 -6.34 -20.31 0.94
CA ARG A 157 -6.32 -20.92 -0.41
C ARG A 157 -4.95 -20.92 -1.08
N ALA A 158 -4.20 -19.81 -1.01
CA ALA A 158 -2.92 -19.64 -1.70
C ALA A 158 -1.71 -20.24 -1.00
N TRP A 159 -1.88 -20.79 0.21
CA TRP A 159 -0.75 -21.16 1.05
C TRP A 159 -0.07 -22.45 0.58
N PHE A 160 -0.86 -23.35 -0.04
CA PHE A 160 -0.42 -24.69 -0.41
C PHE A 160 -0.69 -25.04 -1.89
N GLY A 161 -1.12 -24.07 -2.70
CA GLY A 161 -1.44 -24.31 -4.11
C GLY A 161 -1.88 -23.06 -4.85
N ASP A 162 -2.32 -23.26 -6.09
CA ASP A 162 -2.62 -22.23 -7.09
C ASP A 162 -4.04 -22.29 -7.67
N ALA A 163 -4.91 -23.16 -7.15
CA ALA A 163 -6.28 -23.37 -7.65
C ALA A 163 -7.20 -22.12 -7.62
N LEU A 164 -7.71 -21.67 -8.77
CA LEU A 164 -8.48 -20.42 -8.89
C LEU A 164 -9.99 -20.57 -8.58
N TRP A 165 -10.31 -21.02 -7.38
CA TRP A 165 -11.71 -21.20 -6.95
C TRP A 165 -12.40 -19.87 -6.65
N TRP A 166 -13.73 -19.85 -6.82
CA TRP A 166 -14.62 -18.74 -6.48
C TRP A 166 -14.27 -17.40 -7.12
N ASN A 167 -13.35 -16.64 -6.53
CA ASN A 167 -12.88 -15.36 -7.04
C ASN A 167 -11.42 -15.49 -7.49
N PRO A 168 -11.14 -15.72 -8.78
CA PRO A 168 -9.78 -15.97 -9.28
C PRO A 168 -8.71 -15.01 -8.74
N PRO A 169 -8.86 -13.66 -8.72
CA PRO A 169 -7.85 -12.74 -8.18
C PRO A 169 -7.63 -12.81 -6.66
N ALA A 170 -8.52 -13.45 -5.88
CA ALA A 170 -8.41 -13.52 -4.42
C ALA A 170 -7.19 -14.32 -3.92
N TRP A 171 -6.53 -15.08 -4.80
CA TRP A 171 -5.27 -15.75 -4.52
C TRP A 171 -4.23 -14.84 -3.85
N SER A 172 -4.14 -13.61 -4.34
CA SER A 172 -3.12 -12.66 -3.90
C SER A 172 -3.43 -12.17 -2.50
N LEU A 173 -4.72 -12.01 -2.16
CA LEU A 173 -5.16 -11.61 -0.84
C LEU A 173 -4.85 -12.69 0.21
N SER A 174 -5.08 -13.96 -0.13
CA SER A 174 -4.76 -15.10 0.73
C SER A 174 -3.26 -15.16 1.05
N ALA A 175 -2.40 -15.04 0.04
CA ALA A 175 -0.94 -15.01 0.24
C ALA A 175 -0.49 -13.74 0.99
N GLN A 176 -1.11 -12.60 0.70
CA GLN A 176 -0.83 -11.33 1.36
C GLN A 176 -1.21 -11.34 2.85
N PHE A 177 -2.27 -12.08 3.21
CA PHE A 177 -2.64 -12.27 4.61
C PHE A 177 -1.56 -13.03 5.38
N LEU A 178 -0.98 -14.09 4.79
CA LEU A 178 0.17 -14.78 5.38
C LEU A 178 1.36 -13.84 5.57
N ALA A 179 1.65 -12.98 4.58
CA ALA A 179 2.71 -11.98 4.70
C ALA A 179 2.48 -11.03 5.88
N PHE A 180 1.22 -10.67 6.19
CA PHE A 180 0.91 -9.89 7.39
C PHE A 180 1.12 -10.69 8.68
N LEU A 181 0.73 -11.97 8.70
CA LEU A 181 0.98 -12.83 9.87
C LEU A 181 2.47 -12.92 10.20
N LEU A 182 3.32 -13.03 9.16
CA LEU A 182 4.77 -13.18 9.27
C LEU A 182 5.55 -11.86 9.41
N PHE A 183 4.92 -10.72 9.11
CA PHE A 183 5.60 -9.41 9.12
C PHE A 183 6.37 -9.09 10.41
N PRO A 184 5.88 -9.36 11.64
CA PRO A 184 6.66 -9.09 12.86
C PRO A 184 7.99 -9.83 12.88
N VAL A 185 8.02 -11.10 12.44
CA VAL A 185 9.23 -11.92 12.37
C VAL A 185 10.21 -11.30 11.36
N MET A 186 9.70 -10.90 10.18
CA MET A 186 10.50 -10.22 9.16
C MET A 186 11.05 -8.89 9.67
N ALA A 187 10.24 -8.11 10.39
CA ALA A 187 10.62 -6.83 10.96
C ALA A 187 11.69 -6.99 12.06
N LEU A 188 11.58 -8.02 12.90
CA LEU A 188 12.56 -8.33 13.95
C LEU A 188 13.92 -8.76 13.37
N ALA A 189 13.92 -9.54 12.28
CA ALA A 189 15.16 -9.95 11.61
C ALA A 189 15.98 -8.76 11.05
N ILE A 190 15.28 -7.67 10.72
CA ILE A 190 15.87 -6.44 10.16
C ILE A 190 16.19 -5.41 11.27
N ARG A 191 15.44 -5.43 12.38
CA ARG A 191 15.57 -4.52 13.52
C ARG A 191 16.81 -4.83 14.37
N GLY A 192 17.48 -3.80 14.88
CA GLY A 192 18.62 -3.93 15.81
C GLY A 192 20.01 -3.85 15.17
N ARG A 193 20.11 -3.78 13.84
CA ARG A 193 21.39 -3.48 13.18
C ARG A 193 21.61 -1.97 13.11
N SER A 194 22.79 -1.50 13.55
CA SER A 194 23.24 -0.11 13.34
C SER A 194 23.00 0.32 11.89
N ARG A 195 22.70 1.61 11.67
CA ARG A 195 22.44 2.19 10.34
C ARG A 195 23.52 1.82 9.31
N ARG A 196 24.78 1.65 9.74
CA ARG A 196 25.91 1.25 8.87
C ARG A 196 25.96 -0.26 8.57
N ARG A 197 25.52 -1.13 9.48
CA ARG A 197 25.53 -2.60 9.31
C ARG A 197 24.28 -3.15 8.62
N SER A 198 23.25 -2.34 8.45
CA SER A 198 21.97 -2.77 7.88
C SER A 198 21.96 -2.81 6.35
N THR A 199 22.70 -1.94 5.65
CA THR A 199 22.72 -1.91 4.18
C THR A 199 23.15 -3.26 3.55
N PRO A 200 24.28 -3.89 3.92
CA PRO A 200 24.66 -5.17 3.34
C PRO A 200 23.64 -6.27 3.65
N THR A 201 23.05 -6.28 4.84
CA THR A 201 21.97 -7.23 5.18
C THR A 201 20.74 -7.02 4.29
N LEU A 202 20.33 -5.78 4.04
CA LEU A 202 19.21 -5.49 3.15
C LEU A 202 19.48 -5.93 1.71
N LEU A 203 20.71 -5.73 1.22
CA LEU A 203 21.12 -6.20 -0.10
C LEU A 203 21.10 -7.73 -0.20
N VAL A 204 21.63 -8.43 0.81
CA VAL A 204 21.58 -9.89 0.87
C VAL A 204 20.13 -10.38 0.87
N VAL A 205 19.26 -9.80 1.70
CA VAL A 205 17.83 -10.17 1.73
C VAL A 205 17.17 -9.87 0.38
N ALA A 206 17.44 -8.73 -0.24
CA ALA A 206 16.89 -8.40 -1.56
C ALA A 206 17.32 -9.42 -2.62
N VAL A 207 18.61 -9.72 -2.70
CA VAL A 207 19.16 -10.74 -3.63
C VAL A 207 18.55 -12.11 -3.35
N LEU A 208 18.46 -12.53 -2.09
CA LEU A 208 17.84 -13.80 -1.71
C LEU A 208 16.35 -13.85 -2.09
N THR A 209 15.58 -12.77 -1.89
CA THR A 209 14.16 -12.75 -2.27
C THR A 209 13.96 -12.89 -3.78
N ILE A 210 14.81 -12.23 -4.57
CA ILE A 210 14.81 -12.36 -6.03
C ILE A 210 15.21 -13.78 -6.41
N ALA A 211 16.33 -14.29 -5.88
CA ALA A 211 16.84 -15.63 -6.19
C ALA A 211 15.84 -16.74 -5.83
N VAL A 212 15.25 -16.69 -4.63
CA VAL A 212 14.24 -17.67 -4.19
C VAL A 212 13.01 -17.64 -5.09
N SER A 213 12.49 -16.45 -5.42
CA SER A 213 11.34 -16.35 -6.32
C SER A 213 11.67 -16.87 -7.72
N THR A 214 12.89 -16.59 -8.20
CA THR A 214 13.36 -17.03 -9.53
C THR A 214 13.49 -18.54 -9.59
N LEU A 215 14.15 -19.12 -8.58
CA LEU A 215 14.35 -20.57 -8.47
C LEU A 215 13.01 -21.29 -8.33
N ALA A 216 12.11 -20.78 -7.49
CA ALA A 216 10.79 -21.37 -7.31
C ALA A 216 9.96 -21.35 -8.61
N ALA A 217 10.05 -20.28 -9.41
CA ALA A 217 9.42 -20.23 -10.73
C ALA A 217 10.03 -21.21 -11.74
N GLY A 218 11.32 -21.54 -11.61
CA GLY A 218 11.97 -22.54 -12.47
C GLY A 218 11.70 -23.99 -12.05
N LEU A 219 11.60 -24.26 -10.75
CA LEU A 219 11.42 -25.62 -10.21
C LEU A 219 9.95 -26.04 -10.09
N ALA A 220 9.08 -25.09 -9.75
CA ALA A 220 7.66 -25.33 -9.53
C ALA A 220 6.85 -24.15 -10.12
N PRO A 221 6.87 -23.98 -11.46
CA PRO A 221 6.10 -22.92 -12.11
C PRO A 221 4.63 -23.08 -11.78
N SER A 222 4.03 -21.99 -11.32
CA SER A 222 2.61 -21.89 -11.03
C SER A 222 1.78 -22.09 -12.30
N ALA A 223 0.62 -22.74 -12.18
CA ALA A 223 -0.37 -22.78 -13.26
C ALA A 223 -0.83 -21.36 -13.67
N MET A 224 -0.58 -20.36 -12.82
CA MET A 224 -0.85 -18.95 -13.06
C MET A 224 0.29 -18.28 -13.83
N ASN A 225 0.32 -18.49 -15.15
CA ASN A 225 1.28 -17.88 -16.09
C ASN A 225 2.74 -18.29 -15.86
N GLY A 226 2.99 -19.48 -15.30
CA GLY A 226 4.32 -20.04 -15.10
C GLY A 226 5.18 -19.30 -14.06
N MET A 227 4.61 -18.36 -13.30
CA MET A 227 5.36 -17.58 -12.32
C MET A 227 5.73 -18.41 -11.09
N ALA A 228 6.44 -17.83 -10.13
CA ALA A 228 6.69 -18.48 -8.84
C ALA A 228 5.36 -18.87 -8.15
N PRO A 229 5.33 -19.93 -7.32
CA PRO A 229 4.17 -20.29 -6.52
C PRO A 229 3.59 -19.05 -5.79
N PRO A 230 2.26 -18.91 -5.73
CA PRO A 230 1.61 -17.70 -5.25
C PRO A 230 2.17 -17.14 -3.94
N VAL A 231 2.32 -18.00 -2.93
CA VAL A 231 2.82 -17.62 -1.62
C VAL A 231 4.26 -17.14 -1.66
N VAL A 232 5.13 -17.81 -2.43
CA VAL A 232 6.55 -17.45 -2.57
C VAL A 232 6.68 -16.09 -3.24
N ARG A 233 5.96 -15.90 -4.35
CA ARG A 233 5.94 -14.63 -5.10
C ARG A 233 5.56 -13.45 -4.20
N VAL A 234 4.45 -13.59 -3.46
CA VAL A 234 3.95 -12.51 -2.59
C VAL A 234 4.89 -12.27 -1.41
N LEU A 235 5.38 -13.32 -0.74
CA LEU A 235 6.29 -13.17 0.40
C LEU A 235 7.62 -12.52 -0.02
N CYS A 236 8.19 -12.91 -1.16
CA CYS A 236 9.40 -12.29 -1.69
C CYS A 236 9.17 -10.83 -2.09
N GLY A 237 8.09 -10.53 -2.82
CA GLY A 237 7.75 -9.15 -3.18
C GLY A 237 7.52 -8.28 -1.94
N PHE A 238 6.80 -8.79 -0.94
CA PHE A 238 6.56 -8.10 0.32
C PHE A 238 7.86 -7.87 1.10
N ALA A 239 8.71 -8.89 1.24
CA ALA A 239 10.02 -8.77 1.90
C ALA A 239 10.91 -7.73 1.21
N LEU A 240 10.92 -7.72 -0.13
CA LEU A 240 11.66 -6.73 -0.90
C LEU A 240 11.10 -5.32 -0.67
N GLY A 241 9.78 -5.18 -0.59
CA GLY A 241 9.13 -3.92 -0.18
C GLY A 241 9.58 -3.41 1.18
N VAL A 242 9.71 -4.29 2.17
CA VAL A 242 10.27 -3.95 3.50
C VAL A 242 11.72 -3.45 3.36
N CYS A 243 12.53 -4.09 2.51
CA CYS A 243 13.90 -3.66 2.26
C CYS A 243 13.96 -2.29 1.58
N VAL A 244 13.11 -2.06 0.57
CA VAL A 244 12.99 -0.78 -0.13
C VAL A 244 12.64 0.33 0.86
N ALA A 245 11.69 0.13 1.77
CA ALA A 245 11.34 1.13 2.79
C ALA A 245 12.52 1.53 3.68
N GLN A 246 13.33 0.57 4.11
CA GLN A 246 14.50 0.83 4.95
C GLN A 246 15.66 1.49 4.18
N LEU A 247 15.76 1.24 2.88
CA LEU A 247 16.76 1.84 2.02
C LEU A 247 16.39 3.30 1.71
N THR A 248 15.15 3.53 1.26
CA THR A 248 14.67 4.85 0.85
C THR A 248 14.53 5.83 2.00
N SER A 249 14.32 5.35 3.24
CA SER A 249 14.31 6.21 4.43
C SER A 249 15.65 6.93 4.70
N ARG A 250 16.72 6.55 3.97
CA ARG A 250 18.06 7.12 4.09
C ARG A 250 18.42 8.02 2.92
N LEU A 251 17.59 8.05 1.89
CA LEU A 251 17.87 8.75 0.64
C LEU A 251 17.14 10.09 0.61
N PRO A 252 17.75 11.14 0.03
CA PRO A 252 17.08 12.41 -0.16
C PRO A 252 15.98 12.32 -1.23
N VAL A 253 14.98 13.18 -1.13
CA VAL A 253 13.98 13.35 -2.21
C VAL A 253 14.63 14.07 -3.39
N THR A 254 14.46 13.55 -4.60
CA THR A 254 15.07 14.12 -5.82
C THR A 254 14.11 14.12 -7.01
N GLY A 255 14.39 14.98 -8.00
CA GLY A 255 13.69 14.95 -9.29
C GLY A 255 14.00 13.68 -10.09
N HIS A 256 15.28 13.27 -10.10
CA HIS A 256 15.79 12.10 -10.82
C HIS A 256 15.14 10.78 -10.41
N ALA A 257 14.70 10.65 -9.15
CA ALA A 257 14.03 9.45 -8.66
C ALA A 257 12.72 9.13 -9.39
N ALA A 258 12.03 10.11 -9.98
CA ALA A 258 10.88 9.85 -10.84
C ALA A 258 11.27 9.13 -12.14
N TRP A 259 12.45 9.42 -12.69
CA TRP A 259 12.98 8.71 -13.85
C TRP A 259 13.39 7.28 -13.50
N VAL A 260 13.92 7.04 -12.29
CA VAL A 260 14.16 5.69 -11.79
C VAL A 260 12.85 4.90 -11.72
N ALA A 261 11.79 5.50 -11.16
CA ALA A 261 10.48 4.87 -11.13
C ALA A 261 9.92 4.59 -12.53
N ALA A 262 10.03 5.55 -13.46
CA ALA A 262 9.60 5.40 -14.84
C ALA A 262 10.40 4.30 -15.57
N GLY A 263 11.71 4.22 -15.35
CA GLY A 263 12.57 3.16 -15.86
C GLY A 263 12.19 1.78 -15.31
N GLY A 264 11.82 1.69 -14.03
CA GLY A 264 11.23 0.47 -13.46
C GLY A 264 9.91 0.09 -14.13
N GLY A 265 9.04 1.07 -14.38
CA GLY A 265 7.79 0.85 -15.11
C GLY A 265 8.02 0.34 -16.54
N LEU A 266 8.97 0.94 -17.25
CA LEU A 266 9.39 0.49 -18.58
C LEU A 266 10.01 -0.92 -18.51
N GLY A 267 10.82 -1.22 -17.51
CA GLY A 267 11.36 -2.55 -17.27
C GLY A 267 10.27 -3.61 -17.08
N LEU A 268 9.19 -3.30 -16.35
CA LEU A 268 8.01 -4.17 -16.24
C LEU A 268 7.32 -4.38 -17.60
N LEU A 269 7.19 -3.33 -18.41
CA LEU A 269 6.60 -3.43 -19.75
C LEU A 269 7.47 -4.30 -20.68
N ILE A 270 8.79 -4.08 -20.69
CA ILE A 270 9.72 -4.89 -21.47
C ILE A 270 9.69 -6.35 -20.99
N ALA A 271 9.69 -6.57 -19.67
CA ALA A 271 9.59 -7.90 -19.10
C ALA A 271 8.28 -8.62 -19.47
N ALA A 272 7.17 -7.87 -19.55
CA ALA A 272 5.88 -8.40 -20.00
C ALA A 272 5.97 -8.89 -21.47
N VAL A 273 6.57 -8.09 -22.35
CA VAL A 273 6.59 -8.36 -23.79
C VAL A 273 7.66 -9.37 -24.19
N VAL A 274 8.85 -9.28 -23.60
CA VAL A 274 10.06 -9.93 -24.12
C VAL A 274 10.46 -11.17 -23.35
N LEU A 275 10.17 -11.24 -22.04
CA LEU A 275 10.66 -12.34 -21.21
C LEU A 275 9.66 -13.48 -21.17
N GLU A 276 10.16 -14.70 -21.33
CA GLU A 276 9.39 -15.94 -21.24
C GLU A 276 8.78 -16.15 -19.84
N PRO A 277 7.62 -16.84 -19.75
CA PRO A 277 7.06 -17.28 -18.47
C PRO A 277 8.06 -18.12 -17.68
N GLY A 278 7.99 -18.11 -16.35
CA GLY A 278 8.95 -18.82 -15.51
C GLY A 278 9.93 -17.92 -14.79
N ALA A 279 11.13 -18.45 -14.60
CA ALA A 279 12.23 -17.79 -13.90
C ALA A 279 12.56 -16.38 -14.46
N PRO A 280 12.70 -16.17 -15.79
CA PRO A 280 13.05 -14.86 -16.34
C PRO A 280 12.03 -13.78 -15.96
N ARG A 281 10.75 -14.07 -16.12
CA ARG A 281 9.70 -13.11 -15.80
C ARG A 281 9.53 -12.92 -14.30
N ALA A 282 9.73 -13.94 -13.48
CA ALA A 282 9.62 -13.86 -12.01
C ALA A 282 10.63 -12.89 -11.39
N TRP A 283 11.92 -12.98 -11.77
CA TRP A 283 12.92 -12.07 -11.23
C TRP A 283 12.66 -10.63 -11.68
N ALA A 284 12.30 -10.45 -12.95
CA ALA A 284 12.08 -9.14 -13.54
C ALA A 284 10.88 -8.44 -12.88
N ALA A 285 9.78 -9.16 -12.67
CA ALA A 285 8.56 -8.61 -12.05
C ALA A 285 8.84 -8.00 -10.68
N ILE A 286 9.43 -8.78 -9.78
CA ILE A 286 9.69 -8.35 -8.40
C ILE A 286 10.77 -7.25 -8.37
N THR A 287 11.81 -7.37 -9.19
CA THR A 287 12.89 -6.39 -9.26
C THR A 287 12.39 -5.04 -9.75
N PHE A 288 11.70 -5.00 -10.89
CA PHE A 288 11.23 -3.74 -11.44
C PHE A 288 10.07 -3.14 -10.64
N ALA A 289 9.22 -3.96 -10.00
CA ALA A 289 8.26 -3.47 -9.01
C ALA A 289 8.95 -2.77 -7.82
N ALA A 290 10.07 -3.30 -7.32
CA ALA A 290 10.88 -2.65 -6.30
C ALA A 290 11.52 -1.36 -6.76
N VAL A 291 12.00 -1.30 -8.02
CA VAL A 291 12.51 -0.06 -8.63
C VAL A 291 11.41 1.00 -8.74
N VAL A 292 10.19 0.62 -9.17
CA VAL A 292 9.04 1.54 -9.22
C VAL A 292 8.72 2.10 -7.83
N VAL A 293 8.54 1.22 -6.83
CA VAL A 293 8.18 1.65 -5.47
C VAL A 293 9.31 2.48 -4.83
N GLY A 294 10.56 2.06 -4.99
CA GLY A 294 11.73 2.77 -4.47
C GLY A 294 11.93 4.14 -5.11
N GLY A 295 11.82 4.24 -6.43
CA GLY A 295 11.90 5.52 -7.14
C GLY A 295 10.79 6.46 -6.71
N LEU A 296 9.54 5.99 -6.64
CA LEU A 296 8.41 6.82 -6.21
C LEU A 296 8.49 7.25 -4.74
N ALA A 297 9.08 6.42 -3.87
CA ALA A 297 9.27 6.74 -2.46
C ALA A 297 10.12 8.00 -2.22
N VAL A 298 11.08 8.27 -3.12
CA VAL A 298 12.02 9.42 -3.02
C VAL A 298 11.89 10.38 -4.19
N ALA A 299 10.82 10.27 -4.98
CA ALA A 299 10.53 11.18 -6.08
C ALA A 299 9.93 12.50 -5.58
N SER A 300 10.40 13.61 -6.14
CA SER A 300 9.85 14.92 -5.86
C SER A 300 8.35 15.01 -6.25
N PRO A 301 7.52 15.77 -5.50
CA PRO A 301 6.12 15.96 -5.87
C PRO A 301 5.91 16.57 -7.26
N ARG A 302 6.82 17.46 -7.68
CA ARG A 302 6.77 18.11 -8.99
C ARG A 302 6.92 17.09 -10.13
N THR A 303 7.90 16.20 -10.03
CA THR A 303 8.20 15.21 -11.09
C THR A 303 7.21 14.05 -11.16
N THR A 304 6.27 13.96 -10.21
CA THR A 304 5.24 12.90 -10.15
C THR A 304 3.83 13.49 -10.12
N ALA A 305 3.66 14.73 -10.59
CA ALA A 305 2.39 15.45 -10.59
C ALA A 305 1.25 14.67 -11.26
N ALA A 306 1.53 13.94 -12.35
CA ALA A 306 0.53 13.12 -13.04
C ALA A 306 -0.05 12.00 -12.15
N LEU A 307 0.82 11.27 -11.42
CA LEU A 307 0.42 10.24 -10.47
C LEU A 307 -0.28 10.81 -9.23
N ARG A 308 -0.09 12.11 -8.98
CA ARG A 308 -0.72 12.86 -7.89
C ARG A 308 -1.99 13.60 -8.33
N SER A 309 -2.40 13.47 -9.59
CA SER A 309 -3.62 14.11 -10.10
C SER A 309 -4.88 13.62 -9.35
N ARG A 310 -5.93 14.44 -9.33
CA ARG A 310 -7.21 14.07 -8.68
C ARG A 310 -7.77 12.74 -9.22
N PRO A 311 -7.81 12.47 -10.54
CA PRO A 311 -8.27 11.19 -11.07
C PRO A 311 -7.42 10.02 -10.57
N ALA A 312 -6.08 10.15 -10.61
CA ALA A 312 -5.17 9.11 -10.15
C ALA A 312 -5.37 8.78 -8.66
N GLN A 313 -5.64 9.79 -7.84
CA GLN A 313 -5.96 9.58 -6.41
C GLN A 313 -7.32 8.90 -6.21
N VAL A 314 -8.35 9.27 -6.98
CA VAL A 314 -9.68 8.63 -6.91
C VAL A 314 -9.56 7.15 -7.28
N LEU A 315 -8.99 6.85 -8.44
CA LEU A 315 -8.78 5.48 -8.91
C LEU A 315 -7.85 4.72 -7.96
N GLY A 316 -6.83 5.37 -7.41
CA GLY A 316 -5.94 4.80 -6.42
C GLY A 316 -6.66 4.42 -5.13
N ARG A 317 -7.64 5.22 -4.66
CA ARG A 317 -8.46 4.85 -3.50
C ARG A 317 -9.34 3.63 -3.79
N LEU A 318 -9.88 3.54 -5.00
CA LEU A 318 -10.73 2.43 -5.44
C LEU A 318 -9.96 1.17 -5.83
N SER A 319 -8.65 1.25 -6.08
CA SER A 319 -7.82 0.16 -6.62
C SER A 319 -7.99 -1.20 -5.94
N PHE A 320 -8.15 -1.24 -4.61
CA PHE A 320 -8.39 -2.50 -3.90
C PHE A 320 -9.77 -3.09 -4.24
N SER A 321 -10.82 -2.27 -4.17
CA SER A 321 -12.17 -2.68 -4.57
C SER A 321 -12.23 -3.08 -6.05
N THR A 322 -11.55 -2.34 -6.94
CA THR A 322 -11.41 -2.68 -8.37
C THR A 322 -10.73 -4.03 -8.56
N TYR A 323 -9.57 -4.24 -7.93
CA TYR A 323 -8.86 -5.50 -8.00
C TYR A 323 -9.72 -6.68 -7.52
N LEU A 324 -10.57 -6.48 -6.52
CA LEU A 324 -11.34 -7.57 -5.97
C LEU A 324 -12.61 -7.90 -6.77
N VAL A 325 -13.31 -6.89 -7.28
CA VAL A 325 -14.63 -7.06 -7.92
C VAL A 325 -14.56 -7.27 -9.43
N HIS A 326 -13.45 -6.92 -10.09
CA HIS A 326 -13.42 -6.87 -11.55
C HIS A 326 -13.80 -8.19 -12.21
N VAL A 327 -13.21 -9.33 -11.82
CA VAL A 327 -13.53 -10.65 -12.45
C VAL A 327 -15.00 -11.02 -12.29
N PHE A 328 -15.63 -10.71 -11.16
CA PHE A 328 -17.06 -10.91 -10.99
C PHE A 328 -17.86 -10.12 -12.04
N VAL A 329 -17.54 -8.84 -12.22
CA VAL A 329 -18.16 -8.00 -13.24
C VAL A 329 -17.83 -8.50 -14.66
N LEU A 330 -16.60 -8.98 -14.90
CA LEU A 330 -16.20 -9.52 -16.20
C LEU A 330 -17.04 -10.73 -16.58
N ILE A 331 -17.27 -11.65 -15.63
CA ILE A 331 -18.08 -12.85 -15.87
C ILE A 331 -19.51 -12.47 -16.20
N LEU A 332 -20.11 -11.54 -15.45
CA LEU A 332 -21.47 -11.06 -15.75
C LEU A 332 -21.54 -10.43 -17.14
N LEU A 333 -20.62 -9.51 -17.44
CA LEU A 333 -20.63 -8.79 -18.72
C LEU A 333 -20.36 -9.72 -19.90
N ALA A 334 -19.38 -10.63 -19.80
CA ALA A 334 -19.05 -11.58 -20.85
C ALA A 334 -20.21 -12.54 -21.18
N LYS A 335 -21.03 -12.91 -20.19
CA LYS A 335 -22.26 -13.70 -20.42
C LYS A 335 -23.36 -12.90 -21.10
N THR A 336 -23.41 -11.58 -20.93
CA THR A 336 -24.44 -10.70 -21.52
C THR A 336 -24.06 -10.08 -22.86
N ILE A 337 -22.78 -9.77 -23.07
CA ILE A 337 -22.24 -9.08 -24.24
C ILE A 337 -21.19 -9.98 -24.87
N THR A 338 -21.61 -10.80 -25.82
CA THR A 338 -20.71 -11.69 -26.54
C THR A 338 -19.95 -10.93 -27.64
N PRO A 339 -18.69 -11.28 -27.94
CA PRO A 339 -17.95 -10.64 -29.03
C PRO A 339 -18.68 -10.72 -30.39
N ALA A 340 -19.37 -11.83 -30.66
CA ALA A 340 -20.18 -11.99 -31.87
C ALA A 340 -21.32 -10.97 -31.97
N ALA A 341 -21.97 -10.62 -30.85
CA ALA A 341 -23.06 -9.64 -30.83
C ALA A 341 -22.60 -8.20 -31.14
N VAL A 342 -21.34 -7.88 -30.86
CA VAL A 342 -20.77 -6.53 -31.07
C VAL A 342 -19.83 -6.44 -32.27
N GLY A 343 -19.40 -7.56 -32.84
CA GLY A 343 -18.38 -7.61 -33.90
C GLY A 343 -18.78 -6.88 -35.18
N ALA A 344 -20.07 -6.83 -35.51
CA ALA A 344 -20.58 -6.11 -36.68
C ALA A 344 -20.67 -4.58 -36.49
N PHE A 345 -20.48 -4.08 -35.27
CA PHE A 345 -20.60 -2.65 -35.01
C PHE A 345 -19.38 -1.87 -35.54
N PRO A 346 -19.58 -0.63 -36.02
CA PRO A 346 -18.47 0.25 -36.36
C PRO A 346 -17.61 0.53 -35.12
N PHE A 347 -16.32 0.81 -35.36
CA PHE A 347 -15.32 1.01 -34.31
C PHE A 347 -15.78 1.94 -33.16
N PRO A 348 -16.41 3.11 -33.40
CA PRO A 348 -16.84 4.00 -32.32
C PRO A 348 -17.85 3.36 -31.36
N LEU A 349 -18.75 2.50 -31.86
CA LEU A 349 -19.71 1.79 -31.02
C LEU A 349 -19.04 0.68 -30.21
N ARG A 350 -18.09 -0.06 -30.81
CA ARG A 350 -17.28 -1.05 -30.08
C ARG A 350 -16.45 -0.39 -28.98
N ALA A 351 -15.87 0.78 -29.25
CA ALA A 351 -15.16 1.58 -28.27
C ALA A 351 -16.10 2.07 -27.14
N LEU A 352 -17.33 2.48 -27.46
CA LEU A 352 -18.32 2.86 -26.46
C LEU A 352 -18.71 1.68 -25.55
N VAL A 353 -18.87 0.48 -26.11
CA VAL A 353 -19.10 -0.75 -25.33
C VAL A 353 -17.95 -1.00 -24.35
N LEU A 354 -16.69 -0.84 -24.78
CA LEU A 354 -15.54 -0.96 -23.88
C LEU A 354 -15.54 0.10 -22.75
N LEU A 355 -15.93 1.34 -23.08
CA LEU A 355 -16.05 2.40 -22.08
C LEU A 355 -17.16 2.10 -21.07
N ALA A 356 -18.31 1.60 -21.53
CA ALA A 356 -19.40 1.16 -20.65
C ALA A 356 -18.99 -0.03 -19.78
N TRP A 357 -18.22 -0.96 -20.33
CA TRP A 357 -17.65 -2.11 -19.63
C TRP A 357 -16.68 -1.67 -18.53
N SER A 358 -15.74 -0.79 -18.85
CA SER A 358 -14.81 -0.20 -17.86
C SER A 358 -15.57 0.63 -16.81
N GLY A 359 -16.58 1.40 -17.24
CA GLY A 359 -17.46 2.18 -16.37
C GLY A 359 -18.23 1.31 -15.37
N SER A 360 -18.69 0.13 -15.80
CA SER A 360 -19.39 -0.84 -14.95
C SER A 360 -18.48 -1.40 -13.85
N ILE A 361 -17.24 -1.73 -14.19
CA ILE A 361 -16.22 -2.15 -13.22
C ILE A 361 -15.94 -1.03 -12.22
N LEU A 362 -15.78 0.21 -12.69
CA LEU A 362 -15.54 1.36 -11.84
C LEU A 362 -16.74 1.66 -10.92
N GLY A 363 -17.96 1.54 -11.44
CA GLY A 363 -19.20 1.69 -10.67
C GLY A 363 -19.31 0.64 -9.57
N ALA A 364 -19.11 -0.64 -9.89
CA ALA A 364 -19.08 -1.72 -8.91
C ALA A 364 -17.95 -1.52 -7.87
N SER A 365 -16.78 -1.06 -8.30
CA SER A 365 -15.66 -0.72 -7.42
C SER A 365 -16.03 0.37 -6.43
N TRP A 366 -16.72 1.42 -6.90
CA TRP A 366 -17.17 2.52 -6.06
C TRP A 366 -18.24 2.07 -5.07
N LEU A 367 -19.22 1.26 -5.49
CA LEU A 367 -20.24 0.69 -4.61
C LEU A 367 -19.60 -0.17 -3.52
N LEU A 368 -18.74 -1.12 -3.88
CA LEU A 368 -18.03 -1.97 -2.92
C LEU A 368 -17.21 -1.13 -1.92
N HIS A 369 -16.51 -0.11 -2.43
CA HIS A 369 -15.71 0.76 -1.59
C HIS A 369 -16.54 1.57 -0.60
N THR A 370 -17.62 2.18 -1.07
CA THR A 370 -18.43 3.12 -0.27
C THR A 370 -19.39 2.44 0.67
N LEU A 371 -19.98 1.31 0.27
CA LEU A 371 -20.97 0.57 1.06
C LEU A 371 -20.33 -0.43 2.02
N VAL A 372 -19.18 -1.01 1.66
CA VAL A 372 -18.56 -2.11 2.43
C VAL A 372 -17.17 -1.73 2.94
N GLU A 373 -16.20 -1.48 2.05
CA GLU A 373 -14.78 -1.31 2.43
C GLU A 373 -14.60 -0.17 3.45
N ALA A 374 -15.04 1.04 3.10
CA ALA A 374 -14.81 2.23 3.90
C ALA A 374 -15.60 2.22 5.22
N PRO A 375 -16.90 1.87 5.25
CA PRO A 375 -17.65 1.78 6.51
C PRO A 375 -17.11 0.71 7.45
N ALA A 376 -16.82 -0.49 6.92
CA ALA A 376 -16.30 -1.59 7.73
C ALA A 376 -14.92 -1.25 8.30
N HIS A 377 -14.03 -0.66 7.49
CA HIS A 377 -12.73 -0.22 7.98
C HIS A 377 -12.86 0.83 9.08
N ARG A 378 -13.78 1.82 8.96
CA ARG A 378 -14.00 2.83 10.02
C ARG A 378 -14.49 2.21 11.33
N LYS A 379 -15.36 1.18 11.27
CA LYS A 379 -15.94 0.52 12.45
C LYS A 379 -15.01 -0.49 13.11
N LEU A 380 -14.29 -1.27 12.30
CA LEU A 380 -13.49 -2.40 12.78
C LEU A 380 -12.03 -2.04 13.05
N ALA A 381 -11.49 -1.00 12.40
CA ALA A 381 -10.11 -0.60 12.64
C ALA A 381 -9.94 -0.08 14.06
N ALA A 382 -8.83 -0.45 14.68
CA ALA A 382 -8.44 0.09 15.96
C ALA A 382 -8.20 1.59 15.89
N PRO A 383 -8.64 2.36 16.91
CA PRO A 383 -8.24 3.74 17.07
C PRO A 383 -6.73 3.86 17.01
N ARG A 384 -6.24 4.85 16.26
CA ARG A 384 -4.86 5.31 16.39
C ARG A 384 -4.75 5.89 17.79
N ARG A 385 -4.02 5.21 18.68
CA ARG A 385 -3.47 5.89 19.85
C ARG A 385 -2.21 6.57 19.35
N ASP A 386 -2.26 7.88 19.26
CA ASP A 386 -1.05 8.70 19.25
C ASP A 386 -0.25 8.34 20.50
N HIS A 387 1.08 8.47 20.44
CA HIS A 387 1.98 8.14 21.53
C HIS A 387 1.43 8.55 22.90
N GLU A 388 1.04 7.58 23.74
CA GLU A 388 1.01 7.76 25.19
C GLU A 388 2.47 7.96 25.60
N GLY A 389 2.86 9.24 25.72
CA GLY A 389 4.21 9.68 26.01
C GLY A 389 4.34 11.21 25.99
N ASN A 390 3.28 11.93 26.37
CA ASN A 390 3.38 13.31 26.82
C ASN A 390 2.14 13.61 27.67
N LEU A 391 2.31 14.44 28.71
CA LEU A 391 1.36 14.83 29.75
C LEU A 391 1.41 14.02 31.07
N GLU A 392 2.55 14.05 31.75
CA GLU A 392 2.49 14.58 33.12
C GLU A 392 2.55 16.11 32.99
N ARG A 393 1.38 16.76 33.10
CA ARG A 393 1.33 18.21 33.29
C ARG A 393 1.82 18.50 34.71
N PRO A 394 2.72 19.47 34.94
CA PRO A 394 2.92 19.98 36.29
C PRO A 394 1.62 20.65 36.73
N SER A 395 1.00 20.08 37.76
CA SER A 395 -0.07 20.73 38.52
C SER A 395 0.42 22.09 39.01
N GLY A 396 -0.29 23.15 38.63
CA GLY A 396 -0.06 24.50 39.15
C GLY A 396 -0.22 24.53 40.67
N GLY A 397 0.74 25.18 41.34
CA GLY A 397 0.72 25.53 42.75
C GLY A 397 1.39 26.89 42.93
N GLN A 398 0.62 27.84 43.44
CA GLN A 398 0.85 29.28 43.59
C GLN A 398 2.21 29.68 44.24
N ARG A 399 2.72 30.86 43.87
CA ARG A 399 3.05 31.92 44.86
C ARG A 399 3.12 33.32 44.25
N SER A 400 2.64 34.25 45.07
CA SER A 400 2.28 35.66 44.90
C SER A 400 3.45 36.66 44.80
N VAL A 401 3.07 37.95 44.71
CA VAL A 401 3.82 39.22 45.02
C VAL A 401 4.41 39.88 43.75
N ARG A 402 4.17 41.15 43.36
CA ARG A 402 3.58 42.36 43.98
C ARG A 402 3.13 43.32 42.86
N ARG A 403 2.11 44.14 43.13
CA ARG A 403 1.79 45.41 42.44
C ARG A 403 2.61 46.55 43.06
N SER A 404 3.07 47.48 42.22
CA SER A 404 3.38 48.89 42.51
C SER A 404 3.38 49.58 41.14
N ASP A 405 2.29 50.24 40.74
CA ASP A 405 1.95 51.66 40.98
C ASP A 405 3.03 52.64 40.48
N GLU A 406 2.68 53.34 39.39
CA GLU A 406 3.03 54.70 38.94
C GLU A 406 2.48 54.80 37.49
N GLY A 407 1.62 55.73 37.07
CA GLY A 407 1.33 57.08 37.52
C GLY A 407 1.44 58.00 36.29
N ALA A 408 0.28 58.39 35.73
CA ALA A 408 -0.03 59.55 34.87
C ALA A 408 1.02 60.13 33.89
N ASP A 409 0.62 60.32 32.61
CA ASP A 409 0.41 61.70 32.10
C ASP A 409 -0.40 61.72 30.78
N ALA A 410 -1.26 62.72 30.65
CA ALA A 410 -1.99 63.12 29.45
C ALA A 410 -1.08 64.01 28.57
N SER A 411 -1.24 64.12 27.25
CA SER A 411 -2.04 65.19 26.63
C SER A 411 -1.70 65.29 25.12
N GLN A 412 -2.63 65.83 24.34
CA GLN A 412 -2.74 65.83 22.87
C GLN A 412 -1.89 66.95 22.17
N PRO A 413 -2.25 67.51 20.97
CA PRO A 413 -1.70 67.14 19.66
C PRO A 413 -1.19 68.35 18.80
N GLY A 414 -0.68 68.09 17.59
CA GLY A 414 -0.94 68.96 16.42
C GLY A 414 0.23 69.55 15.62
N ARG A 415 0.12 69.36 14.28
CA ARG A 415 0.57 70.21 13.14
C ARG A 415 2.10 70.44 12.98
N HIS A 416 2.73 70.56 11.80
CA HIS A 416 2.36 71.10 10.48
C HIS A 416 3.45 70.74 9.42
N ARG A 417 3.05 70.79 8.13
CA ARG A 417 3.83 71.03 6.87
C ARG A 417 4.86 69.98 6.36
N ARG A 418 4.66 69.35 5.17
CA ARG A 418 4.94 69.79 3.76
C ARG A 418 6.41 70.18 3.54
N LEU A 419 7.19 69.57 2.63
CA LEU A 419 7.19 69.60 1.15
C LEU A 419 7.96 68.34 0.62
N ALA A 420 7.58 67.59 -0.43
CA ALA A 420 7.66 67.87 -1.89
C ALA A 420 9.10 68.29 -2.30
N GLU A 421 9.88 67.73 -3.24
CA GLU A 421 9.80 66.99 -4.52
C GLU A 421 11.15 66.21 -4.64
N GLY A 422 11.48 65.30 -5.57
CA GLY A 422 11.01 64.92 -6.89
C GLY A 422 12.14 64.15 -7.60
N ASP A 423 11.79 63.52 -8.73
CA ASP A 423 12.65 62.88 -9.75
C ASP A 423 13.46 61.62 -9.38
N GLY A 424 13.61 60.63 -10.25
CA GLY A 424 13.31 60.56 -11.68
C GLY A 424 13.61 59.16 -12.21
N ALA A 425 13.02 58.86 -13.35
CA ALA A 425 12.91 57.53 -13.95
C ALA A 425 14.13 57.11 -14.81
N ARG A 426 14.11 55.81 -15.18
CA ARG A 426 14.75 55.18 -16.36
C ARG A 426 16.27 55.01 -16.34
N ARG A 427 16.69 53.74 -16.32
CA ARG A 427 17.31 53.05 -17.47
C ARG A 427 17.17 51.55 -17.32
#